data_AF-A0A353B5K6-F1
#
_entry.id   AF-A0A353B5K6-F1
#
_cell.length_a   1.000
_cell.length_b   1.000
_cell.length_c   1.000
_cell.angle_alpha   90.00
_cell.angle_beta   90.00
_cell.angle_gamma   90.00
#
_symmetry.space_group_name_H-M   'P 1'
#
loop_
_entity.id
_entity.type
_entity.pdbx_description
1 polymer ?
#
loop_
_entity_poly.entity_id
_entity_poly.type
_entity_poly.pdbx_seq_one_letter_code
_entity_poly.pdbx_strand_id
1 'polypeptide(L)'
;EIEGNNLLGPGLRSLDGVQTAVGFISGVSDSLFSTRSEFEQVVGVLPTETFNNTSVPPGSVTFCTGPFTSASSDACFLPNAILPGIAVSDNPGPSASGMVLLGTNQAQVGNTSPVVGPASFDEGARLDFNPGVTAVGSDIWVTSTTNVAFEVLGNDGIVLQSGDLLVPAGQPSFFGVTSESEIRTVLFTTTVGEVVDNVSFGRFLDQDIWTATYETGEYVQLSAERIFEDSLRNPANLIDPTIRVIHPDGSTVVAEDTGSLNGIDAVVAFTAPADGVYSIIVESAGLVGEYRVGAPSDQVAPTVTDVIVASSQWSPAFIDIVDGGGQGAGNGLGVSLANADQLRNLPWASGIDRIFVQFSEDVSSTWAADKVGVAGTTAGTIGFNIGNYGQAGTNIGTIELPTAIVNDRLVVALSEQLTDPSGNRLDGEWTTGETSSGDGNQGGQFNFFLDVLAGDVNDSNGVNVSGDVLDTFSQVGSLPTTLAEAYFDVTHNGGVNVSGDVLTTFDLVGAVLPGGQPVPPSLGPSGSGGSGGGFGDGAEGEAPNDLETELVDAYFEELARNQLS
;
A
#
# COMPACT_ATOMS: atom_id res chain seq x y z
N GLU A 1 11.48 16.43 -6.39
CA GLU A 1 12.93 16.38 -6.09
C GLU A 1 13.12 17.09 -4.77
N ILE A 2 13.25 16.34 -3.67
CA ILE A 2 13.50 16.88 -2.34
C ILE A 2 14.95 16.54 -2.02
N GLU A 3 15.84 17.53 -2.11
CA GLU A 3 17.18 17.43 -1.51
C GLU A 3 17.01 17.47 0.02
N GLY A 4 16.90 16.29 0.64
CA GLY A 4 16.95 16.15 2.09
C GLY A 4 18.39 16.34 2.58
N ASN A 5 18.61 17.38 3.39
CA ASN A 5 19.88 17.60 4.07
C ASN A 5 20.27 16.36 4.88
N ASN A 6 21.34 15.69 4.45
CA ASN A 6 22.09 14.69 5.19
C ASN A 6 22.65 15.32 6.47
N LEU A 7 21.93 15.19 7.57
CA LEU A 7 22.50 15.23 8.91
C LEU A 7 22.30 13.83 9.50
N LEU A 8 23.42 13.16 9.75
CA LEU A 8 23.57 11.78 10.22
C LEU A 8 22.88 11.56 11.58
N GLY A 9 21.56 11.31 11.56
CA GLY A 9 20.76 10.92 12.72
C GLY A 9 19.30 10.64 12.32
N PRO A 10 18.51 9.92 13.15
CA PRO A 10 17.11 9.62 12.87
C PRO A 10 16.32 10.93 12.73
N GLY A 11 16.01 11.29 11.48
CA GLY A 11 15.30 12.52 11.15
C GLY A 11 13.80 12.28 11.12
N LEU A 12 13.04 12.95 11.99
CA LEU A 12 11.58 13.00 11.91
C LEU A 12 11.15 13.62 10.58
N ARG A 13 10.40 12.87 9.78
CA ARG A 13 9.80 13.33 8.52
C ARG A 13 8.28 13.24 8.60
N SER A 14 7.56 14.16 7.96
CA SER A 14 6.09 14.12 7.88
C SER A 14 5.66 13.66 6.48
N LEU A 15 4.68 12.77 6.43
CA LEU A 15 4.03 12.30 5.21
C LEU A 15 2.74 13.08 4.88
N ASP A 16 2.34 14.03 5.72
CA ASP A 16 1.08 14.76 5.52
C ASP A 16 1.10 15.52 4.18
N GLY A 17 0.28 15.08 3.22
CA GLY A 17 0.18 15.65 1.88
C GLY A 17 1.26 15.22 0.88
N VAL A 18 2.10 14.23 1.23
CA VAL A 18 3.16 13.71 0.37
C VAL A 18 2.81 12.28 -0.04
N GLN A 19 2.46 12.07 -1.32
CA GLN A 19 2.11 10.72 -1.83
C GLN A 19 3.30 9.74 -1.77
N THR A 20 4.53 10.24 -1.88
CA THR A 20 5.74 9.40 -1.86
C THR A 20 6.93 10.17 -1.27
N ALA A 21 7.67 9.52 -0.37
CA ALA A 21 8.91 10.05 0.17
C ALA A 21 10.05 9.03 0.02
N VAL A 22 11.26 9.52 -0.23
CA VAL A 22 12.45 8.68 -0.38
C VAL A 22 13.22 8.70 0.92
N GLY A 23 13.49 7.51 1.46
CA GLY A 23 14.40 7.29 2.58
C GLY A 23 15.67 6.61 2.12
N PHE A 24 16.71 6.72 2.93
CA PHE A 24 17.97 6.05 2.71
C PHE A 24 18.39 5.43 4.02
N ILE A 25 18.45 4.11 4.05
CA ILE A 25 19.03 3.40 5.18
C ILE A 25 20.54 3.41 4.95
N SER A 26 21.22 4.29 5.67
CA SER A 26 22.68 4.41 5.64
C SER A 26 23.29 3.20 6.33
N GLY A 27 24.23 2.57 5.62
CA GLY A 27 25.23 1.73 6.28
C GLY A 27 25.85 2.49 7.43
N VAL A 28 26.07 1.79 8.53
CA VAL A 28 26.51 2.43 9.74
C VAL A 28 28.01 2.44 9.76
N SER A 29 28.61 3.57 9.42
CA SER A 29 30.07 3.68 9.44
C SER A 29 30.65 3.21 10.76
N ASP A 30 31.67 2.35 10.68
CA ASP A 30 32.45 1.92 11.84
C ASP A 30 32.89 3.15 12.64
N SER A 31 32.36 3.31 13.85
CA SER A 31 32.55 4.51 14.67
C SER A 31 32.97 4.14 16.07
N LEU A 32 33.89 4.92 16.63
CA LEU A 32 34.32 4.81 18.02
C LEU A 32 33.78 5.97 18.84
N PHE A 33 33.35 5.68 20.06
CA PHE A 33 32.76 6.62 20.99
C PHE A 33 33.53 6.61 22.29
N SER A 34 33.83 7.81 22.80
CA SER A 34 34.54 7.99 24.07
C SER A 34 33.61 8.36 25.24
N THR A 35 32.34 8.62 24.94
CA THR A 35 31.31 8.92 25.93
C THR A 35 30.04 8.11 25.68
N ARG A 36 29.38 7.71 26.77
CA ARG A 36 28.12 6.96 26.72
C ARG A 36 27.01 7.74 26.03
N SER A 37 26.94 9.06 26.27
CA SER A 37 25.92 9.93 25.69
C SER A 37 26.02 10.02 24.16
N GLU A 38 27.23 10.09 23.59
CA GLU A 38 27.40 10.11 22.13
C GLU A 38 27.03 8.77 21.52
N PHE A 39 27.40 7.67 22.17
CA PHE A 39 27.04 6.32 21.74
C PHE A 39 25.52 6.12 21.73
N GLU A 40 24.84 6.39 22.85
CA GLU A 40 23.38 6.24 22.99
C GLU A 40 22.59 7.17 22.07
N GLN A 41 23.15 8.33 21.70
CA GLN A 41 22.54 9.21 20.70
C GLN A 41 22.50 8.57 19.31
N VAL A 42 23.49 7.74 18.97
CA VAL A 42 23.57 7.06 17.66
C VAL A 42 22.80 5.74 17.67
N VAL A 43 23.00 4.91 18.70
CA VAL A 43 22.47 3.53 18.71
C VAL A 43 21.12 3.39 19.42
N GLY A 44 20.66 4.43 20.08
CA GLY A 44 19.52 4.37 20.99
C GLY A 44 19.85 3.65 22.31
N VAL A 45 18.82 3.12 22.97
CA VAL A 45 18.97 2.39 24.24
C VAL A 45 19.11 0.90 23.94
N LEU A 46 20.28 0.34 24.24
CA LEU A 46 20.55 -1.10 24.14
C LEU A 46 20.38 -1.79 25.50
N PRO A 47 20.10 -3.11 25.54
CA PRO A 47 20.24 -3.90 26.76
C PRO A 47 21.64 -3.74 27.36
N THR A 48 21.72 -3.55 28.69
CA THR A 48 22.98 -3.31 29.41
C THR A 48 23.18 -4.35 30.50
N GLU A 49 24.27 -5.11 30.41
CA GLU A 49 24.75 -5.96 31.50
C GLU A 49 25.52 -5.11 32.51
N THR A 50 24.98 -4.99 33.73
CA THR A 50 25.52 -4.09 34.77
C THR A 50 26.26 -4.84 35.88
N PHE A 51 26.28 -6.18 35.83
CA PHE A 51 26.83 -7.10 36.82
C PHE A 51 26.31 -6.91 38.27
N ASN A 52 25.28 -6.08 38.46
CA ASN A 52 24.73 -5.73 39.77
C ASN A 52 24.01 -6.90 40.44
N ASN A 53 23.60 -7.92 39.69
CA ASN A 53 22.99 -9.13 40.24
C ASN A 53 24.04 -10.17 40.70
N THR A 54 25.08 -9.69 41.38
CA THR A 54 26.17 -10.51 41.91
C THR A 54 25.93 -10.90 43.37
N SER A 55 26.56 -11.98 43.81
CA SER A 55 26.63 -12.38 45.23
C SER A 55 27.85 -11.84 45.97
N VAL A 56 28.74 -11.10 45.29
CA VAL A 56 29.97 -10.56 45.87
C VAL A 56 29.69 -9.28 46.67
N PRO A 57 29.98 -9.22 47.99
CA PRO A 57 29.71 -8.04 48.79
C PRO A 57 30.58 -6.82 48.42
N PRO A 58 30.14 -5.60 48.74
CA PRO A 58 30.97 -4.40 48.64
C PRO A 58 32.34 -4.57 49.31
N GLY A 59 33.41 -4.09 48.67
CA GLY A 59 34.79 -4.18 49.12
C GLY A 59 35.39 -5.60 49.06
N SER A 60 34.65 -6.60 48.56
CA SER A 60 35.13 -7.98 48.43
C SER A 60 35.60 -8.32 47.01
N VAL A 61 36.62 -9.17 46.94
CA VAL A 61 37.16 -9.75 45.71
C VAL A 61 36.86 -11.23 45.71
N THR A 62 36.22 -11.73 44.67
CA THR A 62 35.92 -13.17 44.53
C THR A 62 36.49 -13.70 43.23
N PHE A 63 37.24 -14.80 43.31
CA PHE A 63 37.77 -15.52 42.16
C PHE A 63 36.79 -16.62 41.75
N CYS A 64 36.48 -16.67 40.46
CA CYS A 64 35.46 -17.54 39.90
C CYS A 64 35.94 -18.18 38.60
N THR A 65 35.27 -19.25 38.19
CA THR A 65 35.60 -19.94 36.95
C THR A 65 34.87 -19.26 35.80
N GLY A 66 35.61 -18.68 34.86
CA GLY A 66 35.04 -18.15 33.62
C GLY A 66 34.69 -19.27 32.61
N PRO A 67 34.01 -18.93 31.51
CA PRO A 67 33.47 -17.61 31.20
C PRO A 67 32.23 -17.26 32.04
N PHE A 68 32.02 -15.97 32.29
CA PHE A 68 30.80 -15.45 32.88
C PHE A 68 29.71 -15.34 31.81
N THR A 69 28.62 -16.09 31.97
CA THR A 69 27.49 -16.16 31.01
C THR A 69 26.17 -16.21 31.78
N SER A 70 25.03 -16.14 31.09
CA SER A 70 23.71 -16.36 31.70
C SER A 70 23.57 -17.74 32.38
N ALA A 71 24.39 -18.72 32.00
CA ALA A 71 24.43 -20.06 32.61
C ALA A 71 25.36 -20.15 33.84
N SER A 72 26.10 -19.08 34.18
CA SER A 72 26.98 -19.06 35.36
C SER A 72 26.18 -19.34 36.64
N SER A 73 26.73 -20.21 37.47
CA SER A 73 26.12 -20.66 38.72
C SER A 73 27.21 -20.98 39.74
N ASP A 74 27.87 -19.94 40.23
CA ASP A 74 29.05 -20.04 41.09
C ASP A 74 29.02 -19.02 42.24
N ALA A 75 30.18 -18.79 42.87
CA ALA A 75 30.32 -17.85 43.98
C ALA A 75 30.26 -16.36 43.54
N CYS A 76 30.28 -16.06 42.24
CA CYS A 76 30.16 -14.71 41.71
C CYS A 76 28.70 -14.43 41.32
N PHE A 77 28.07 -15.36 40.60
CA PHE A 77 26.75 -15.16 40.00
C PHE A 77 25.80 -16.32 40.24
N LEU A 78 24.53 -15.97 40.50
CA LEU A 78 23.41 -16.91 40.44
C LEU A 78 23.04 -17.20 38.98
N PRO A 79 22.38 -18.34 38.68
CA PRO A 79 21.83 -18.59 37.35
C PRO A 79 20.99 -17.42 36.82
N ASN A 80 21.18 -17.06 35.55
CA ASN A 80 20.52 -15.95 34.85
C ASN A 80 20.79 -14.55 35.45
N ALA A 81 21.83 -14.40 36.29
CA ALA A 81 22.23 -13.09 36.78
C ALA A 81 22.86 -12.21 35.70
N ILE A 82 23.40 -12.83 34.65
CA ILE A 82 23.98 -12.18 33.47
C ILE A 82 22.99 -12.28 32.32
N LEU A 83 22.84 -11.19 31.56
CA LEU A 83 22.00 -11.11 30.38
C LEU A 83 22.39 -12.19 29.36
N PRO A 84 21.41 -12.85 28.72
CA PRO A 84 21.69 -13.73 27.58
C PRO A 84 22.38 -12.98 26.45
N GLY A 85 23.28 -13.66 25.75
CA GLY A 85 23.92 -13.14 24.54
C GLY A 85 25.32 -12.57 24.73
N ILE A 86 25.80 -12.43 25.97
CA ILE A 86 27.17 -12.02 26.30
C ILE A 86 27.89 -13.13 27.10
N ALA A 87 29.19 -13.30 26.83
CA ALA A 87 30.12 -14.06 27.64
C ALA A 87 31.35 -13.22 27.96
N VAL A 88 31.80 -13.21 29.23
CA VAL A 88 33.04 -12.51 29.63
C VAL A 88 34.08 -13.54 30.06
N SER A 89 35.26 -13.50 29.45
CA SER A 89 36.38 -14.38 29.78
C SER A 89 37.70 -13.61 29.82
N ASP A 90 38.77 -14.32 30.16
CA ASP A 90 40.16 -13.91 30.02
C ASP A 90 40.72 -14.24 28.63
N ASN A 91 41.84 -13.60 28.27
CA ASN A 91 42.53 -13.75 27.00
C ASN A 91 44.06 -13.66 27.20
N PRO A 92 44.86 -14.66 26.78
CA PRO A 92 44.41 -15.95 26.26
C PRO A 92 43.72 -16.76 27.36
N GLY A 93 42.48 -17.18 27.12
CA GLY A 93 41.68 -17.88 28.12
C GLY A 93 40.69 -18.87 27.51
N PRO A 94 40.06 -19.73 28.34
CA PRO A 94 40.13 -19.74 29.80
C PRO A 94 41.48 -20.24 30.35
N SER A 95 42.13 -19.43 31.19
CA SER A 95 43.37 -19.77 31.90
C SER A 95 43.09 -20.46 33.25
N ALA A 96 44.11 -21.06 33.83
CA ALA A 96 44.01 -21.61 35.20
C ALA A 96 43.86 -20.50 36.27
N SER A 97 44.15 -19.24 35.93
CA SER A 97 44.01 -18.08 36.80
C SER A 97 42.53 -17.74 37.03
N GLY A 98 41.67 -18.01 36.05
CA GLY A 98 40.23 -17.79 36.12
C GLY A 98 39.84 -16.31 36.01
N MET A 99 38.61 -16.02 36.42
CA MET A 99 38.04 -14.68 36.39
C MET A 99 37.95 -14.10 37.79
N VAL A 100 37.88 -12.78 37.89
CA VAL A 100 37.64 -12.05 39.14
C VAL A 100 36.38 -11.19 39.00
N LEU A 101 35.62 -11.13 40.09
CA LEU A 101 34.56 -10.16 40.30
C LEU A 101 34.88 -9.32 41.52
N LEU A 102 34.89 -8.01 41.31
CA LEU A 102 35.11 -7.01 42.33
C LEU A 102 33.78 -6.39 42.71
N GLY A 103 33.34 -6.58 43.96
CA GLY A 103 32.17 -5.88 44.48
C GLY A 103 32.37 -4.36 44.47
N THR A 104 31.32 -3.59 44.69
CA THR A 104 31.40 -2.10 44.72
C THR A 104 32.41 -1.59 45.75
N ASN A 105 32.98 -0.40 45.55
CA ASN A 105 33.89 0.29 46.46
C ASN A 105 35.23 -0.45 46.68
N GLN A 106 35.82 -1.07 45.66
CA GLN A 106 37.20 -1.55 45.79
C GLN A 106 38.17 -0.38 45.86
N ALA A 107 38.97 -0.32 46.92
CA ALA A 107 39.91 0.78 47.15
C ALA A 107 40.94 0.94 46.01
N GLN A 108 41.30 -0.16 45.35
CA GLN A 108 42.29 -0.20 44.28
C GLN A 108 41.73 0.20 42.91
N VAL A 109 40.42 0.05 42.68
CA VAL A 109 39.78 0.32 41.38
C VAL A 109 38.89 1.56 41.42
N GLY A 110 38.32 1.91 42.58
CA GLY A 110 37.41 3.03 42.73
C GLY A 110 36.02 2.79 42.15
N ASN A 111 35.69 1.55 41.80
CA ASN A 111 34.42 1.18 41.17
C ASN A 111 33.22 1.47 42.08
N THR A 112 32.15 2.03 41.50
CA THR A 112 30.88 2.30 42.22
C THR A 112 29.83 1.21 42.00
N SER A 113 30.04 0.38 40.98
CA SER A 113 29.28 -0.80 40.55
C SER A 113 30.20 -2.02 40.51
N PRO A 114 29.69 -3.27 40.58
CA PRO A 114 30.52 -4.46 40.42
C PRO A 114 31.20 -4.48 39.05
N VAL A 115 32.45 -4.91 38.99
CA VAL A 115 33.23 -5.01 37.76
C VAL A 115 33.83 -6.42 37.63
N VAL A 116 34.00 -6.89 36.41
CA VAL A 116 34.50 -8.25 36.10
C VAL A 116 35.69 -8.21 35.16
N GLY A 117 36.62 -9.16 35.30
CA GLY A 117 37.75 -9.30 34.37
C GLY A 117 38.65 -10.49 34.71
N PRO A 118 39.83 -10.58 34.07
CA PRO A 118 40.80 -11.66 34.32
C PRO A 118 41.39 -11.59 35.74
N ALA A 119 41.63 -12.74 36.36
CA ALA A 119 42.15 -12.79 37.72
C ALA A 119 43.66 -12.49 37.82
N SER A 120 44.45 -12.81 36.78
CA SER A 120 45.91 -12.63 36.83
C SER A 120 46.36 -11.22 36.49
N PHE A 121 45.48 -10.35 35.97
CA PHE A 121 45.75 -8.96 35.55
C PHE A 121 46.90 -8.75 34.54
N ASP A 122 47.59 -9.83 34.15
CA ASP A 122 48.53 -9.94 33.03
C ASP A 122 47.85 -10.52 31.77
N GLU A 123 46.59 -10.97 31.91
CA GLU A 123 45.69 -11.42 30.84
C GLU A 123 44.72 -10.29 30.47
N GLY A 124 44.19 -10.31 29.25
CA GLY A 124 43.20 -9.36 28.76
C GLY A 124 41.75 -9.81 28.96
N ALA A 125 40.80 -8.90 29.08
CA ALA A 125 39.38 -9.16 29.14
C ALA A 125 38.82 -9.41 27.73
N ARG A 126 37.97 -10.42 27.60
CA ARG A 126 37.33 -10.82 26.35
C ARG A 126 35.82 -10.83 26.53
N LEU A 127 35.13 -10.07 25.68
CA LEU A 127 33.67 -10.06 25.57
C LEU A 127 33.27 -10.79 24.30
N ASP A 128 32.52 -11.88 24.39
CA ASP A 128 31.98 -12.60 23.23
C ASP A 128 30.47 -12.43 23.14
N PHE A 129 29.95 -12.26 21.92
CA PHE A 129 28.54 -12.02 21.63
C PHE A 129 27.93 -13.14 20.78
N ASN A 130 26.81 -13.71 21.24
CA ASN A 130 26.06 -14.74 20.50
C ASN A 130 24.54 -14.61 20.70
N PRO A 131 23.77 -14.17 19.68
CA PRO A 131 24.20 -13.88 18.31
C PRO A 131 25.15 -12.67 18.25
N GLY A 132 25.79 -12.46 17.08
CA GLY A 132 26.62 -11.29 16.85
C GLY A 132 25.80 -9.99 16.92
N VAL A 133 26.46 -8.92 17.33
CA VAL A 133 25.85 -7.60 17.57
C VAL A 133 26.46 -6.55 16.64
N THR A 134 25.82 -5.40 16.44
CA THR A 134 26.40 -4.31 15.62
C THR A 134 26.86 -3.13 16.47
N ALA A 135 26.47 -3.07 17.73
CA ALA A 135 26.91 -2.05 18.68
C ALA A 135 27.30 -2.65 20.03
N VAL A 136 28.40 -2.15 20.58
CA VAL A 136 28.91 -2.50 21.91
C VAL A 136 29.37 -1.23 22.62
N GLY A 137 28.90 -1.00 23.84
CA GLY A 137 29.39 0.02 24.76
C GLY A 137 29.79 -0.62 26.08
N SER A 138 30.85 -0.15 26.76
CA SER A 138 31.33 -0.69 28.03
C SER A 138 32.10 0.36 28.82
N ASP A 139 32.01 0.30 30.14
CA ASP A 139 32.86 1.08 31.05
C ASP A 139 34.09 0.25 31.40
N ILE A 140 35.29 0.77 31.12
CA ILE A 140 36.56 0.11 31.38
C ILE A 140 37.21 0.73 32.61
N TRP A 141 37.65 -0.11 33.54
CA TRP A 141 38.36 0.28 34.75
C TRP A 141 39.74 -0.36 34.81
N VAL A 142 40.69 0.33 35.43
CA VAL A 142 42.07 -0.15 35.65
C VAL A 142 42.57 0.22 37.04
N THR A 143 43.56 -0.51 37.54
CA THR A 143 44.16 -0.23 38.87
C THR A 143 45.18 0.91 38.86
N SER A 144 45.75 1.23 37.68
CA SER A 144 46.70 2.32 37.50
C SER A 144 46.51 2.96 36.12
N THR A 145 46.71 4.28 36.01
CA THR A 145 46.45 5.02 34.76
C THR A 145 47.30 4.45 33.64
N THR A 146 46.65 3.98 32.58
CA THR A 146 47.32 3.29 31.47
C THR A 146 46.52 3.45 30.17
N ASN A 147 47.15 3.08 29.05
CA ASN A 147 46.42 2.80 27.82
C ASN A 147 46.00 1.32 27.84
N VAL A 148 44.73 1.06 27.58
CA VAL A 148 44.17 -0.27 27.36
C VAL A 148 44.03 -0.44 25.85
N ALA A 149 44.79 -1.38 25.29
CA ALA A 149 44.64 -1.73 23.89
C ALA A 149 43.32 -2.47 23.69
N PHE A 150 42.62 -2.21 22.60
CA PHE A 150 41.39 -2.93 22.25
C PHE A 150 41.41 -3.45 20.82
N GLU A 151 40.72 -4.58 20.61
CA GLU A 151 40.42 -5.15 19.28
C GLU A 151 38.94 -5.55 19.22
N VAL A 152 38.25 -5.08 18.19
CA VAL A 152 36.87 -5.43 17.86
C VAL A 152 36.93 -6.40 16.70
N LEU A 153 36.45 -7.61 16.93
CA LEU A 153 36.53 -8.72 15.99
C LEU A 153 35.14 -9.10 15.49
N GLY A 154 35.01 -9.29 14.19
CA GLY A 154 33.81 -9.77 13.54
C GLY A 154 33.78 -11.29 13.38
N ASN A 155 33.02 -11.76 12.40
CA ASN A 155 33.02 -13.16 12.00
C ASN A 155 34.45 -13.65 11.64
N ASP A 156 34.75 -14.90 12.00
CA ASP A 156 36.03 -15.56 11.76
C ASP A 156 37.27 -14.84 12.34
N GLY A 157 37.07 -13.94 13.30
CA GLY A 157 38.16 -13.21 13.96
C GLY A 157 38.74 -12.06 13.13
N ILE A 158 38.04 -11.60 12.09
CA ILE A 158 38.46 -10.43 11.31
C ILE A 158 38.44 -9.20 12.22
N VAL A 159 39.56 -8.46 12.27
CA VAL A 159 39.63 -7.19 13.00
C VAL A 159 38.81 -6.14 12.25
N LEU A 160 37.72 -5.69 12.87
CA LEU A 160 36.87 -4.61 12.40
C LEU A 160 37.45 -3.25 12.83
N GLN A 161 37.92 -3.17 14.08
CA GLN A 161 38.49 -1.96 14.64
C GLN A 161 39.52 -2.29 15.72
N SER A 162 40.53 -1.45 15.89
CA SER A 162 41.51 -1.57 16.99
C SER A 162 42.07 -0.22 17.40
N GLY A 163 42.54 -0.09 18.64
CA GLY A 163 43.16 1.14 19.12
C GLY A 163 43.58 1.08 20.58
N ASP A 164 43.81 2.25 21.15
CA ASP A 164 44.17 2.42 22.55
C ASP A 164 43.16 3.34 23.24
N LEU A 165 42.71 2.97 24.44
CA LEU A 165 41.87 3.78 25.31
C LEU A 165 42.67 4.20 26.55
N LEU A 166 42.82 5.51 26.77
CA LEU A 166 43.39 6.00 28.01
C LEU A 166 42.37 5.82 29.15
N VAL A 167 42.72 5.02 30.16
CA VAL A 167 41.89 4.77 31.34
C VAL A 167 42.58 5.34 32.58
N PRO A 168 42.03 6.39 33.22
CA PRO A 168 42.54 6.90 34.49
C PRO A 168 42.36 5.90 35.64
N ALA A 169 43.31 5.84 36.57
CA ALA A 169 43.13 5.06 37.81
C ALA A 169 41.95 5.62 38.64
N GLY A 170 41.11 4.73 39.17
CA GLY A 170 40.02 5.13 40.06
C GLY A 170 38.77 5.68 39.38
N GLN A 171 38.73 5.74 38.04
CA GLN A 171 37.61 6.25 37.26
C GLN A 171 37.40 5.37 36.01
N PRO A 172 36.16 5.20 35.55
CA PRO A 172 35.91 4.49 34.30
C PRO A 172 36.24 5.38 33.11
N SER A 173 36.73 4.78 32.03
CA SER A 173 36.64 5.35 30.69
C SER A 173 35.59 4.59 29.90
N PHE A 174 34.73 5.30 29.19
CA PHE A 174 33.76 4.67 28.31
C PHE A 174 34.41 4.27 26.98
N PHE A 175 34.09 3.07 26.52
CA PHE A 175 34.36 2.55 25.20
C PHE A 175 33.04 2.29 24.50
N GLY A 176 32.83 2.84 23.32
CA GLY A 176 31.71 2.47 22.45
C GLY A 176 32.17 2.22 21.02
N VAL A 177 31.54 1.26 20.36
CA VAL A 177 31.78 0.95 18.95
C VAL A 177 30.48 0.57 18.25
N THR A 178 30.33 1.04 17.02
CA THR A 178 29.35 0.53 16.04
C THR A 178 30.09 -0.09 14.86
N SER A 179 29.48 -1.09 14.21
CA SER A 179 29.99 -1.64 12.96
C SER A 179 28.89 -2.09 12.01
N GLU A 180 29.14 -2.00 10.71
CA GLU A 180 28.30 -2.59 9.65
C GLU A 180 28.35 -4.12 9.67
N SER A 181 29.47 -4.68 10.15
CA SER A 181 29.66 -6.12 10.31
C SER A 181 29.25 -6.57 11.71
N GLU A 182 28.83 -7.83 11.83
CA GLU A 182 28.57 -8.42 13.16
C GLU A 182 29.86 -8.44 13.99
N ILE A 183 29.85 -7.72 15.10
CA ILE A 183 30.81 -7.82 16.20
C ILE A 183 30.55 -9.13 16.93
N ARG A 184 31.57 -9.97 16.99
CA ARG A 184 31.59 -11.25 17.71
C ARG A 184 32.38 -11.18 18.99
N THR A 185 33.46 -10.41 19.00
CA THR A 185 34.35 -10.31 20.14
C THR A 185 34.87 -8.89 20.32
N VAL A 186 34.98 -8.44 21.56
CA VAL A 186 35.79 -7.27 21.93
C VAL A 186 36.86 -7.72 22.93
N LEU A 187 38.12 -7.48 22.60
CA LEU A 187 39.26 -7.76 23.45
C LEU A 187 39.78 -6.45 24.04
N PHE A 188 40.10 -6.47 25.34
CA PHE A 188 40.82 -5.41 26.03
C PHE A 188 42.10 -6.01 26.61
N THR A 189 43.24 -5.38 26.38
CA THR A 189 44.54 -5.88 26.84
C THR A 189 45.31 -4.77 27.54
N THR A 190 45.72 -5.02 28.78
CA THR A 190 46.71 -4.19 29.47
C THR A 190 47.60 -5.05 30.38
N THR A 191 48.57 -4.43 31.05
CA THR A 191 49.51 -5.08 31.97
C THR A 191 49.26 -4.72 33.43
N VAL A 192 48.17 -4.01 33.71
CA VAL A 192 47.84 -3.48 35.04
C VAL A 192 46.44 -3.88 35.51
N GLY A 193 45.83 -4.86 34.84
CA GLY A 193 44.51 -5.39 35.11
C GLY A 193 43.37 -4.48 34.64
N GLU A 194 42.69 -4.88 33.58
CA GLU A 194 41.41 -4.32 33.15
C GLU A 194 40.22 -5.12 33.67
N VAL A 195 39.17 -4.39 34.03
CA VAL A 195 37.87 -4.95 34.39
C VAL A 195 36.78 -4.10 33.72
N VAL A 196 35.67 -4.72 33.37
CA VAL A 196 34.57 -4.12 32.62
C VAL A 196 33.29 -4.04 33.45
N ASP A 197 32.44 -3.08 33.10
CA ASP A 197 31.08 -2.93 33.64
C ASP A 197 30.15 -2.23 32.61
N ASN A 198 28.84 -2.26 32.84
CA ASN A 198 27.79 -1.61 32.05
C ASN A 198 27.95 -1.88 30.55
N VAL A 199 28.07 -3.16 30.20
CA VAL A 199 28.23 -3.61 28.81
C VAL A 199 26.88 -3.52 28.12
N SER A 200 26.68 -2.46 27.34
CA SER A 200 25.54 -2.27 26.45
C SER A 200 25.81 -2.98 25.13
N PHE A 201 24.92 -3.87 24.66
CA PHE A 201 25.14 -4.61 23.42
C PHE A 201 23.84 -4.93 22.68
N GLY A 202 23.92 -4.95 21.36
CA GLY A 202 22.78 -5.32 20.53
C GLY A 202 22.99 -4.99 19.06
N ARG A 203 21.96 -5.31 18.26
CA ARG A 203 21.85 -4.76 16.93
C ARG A 203 21.18 -3.39 17.04
N PHE A 204 21.79 -2.38 16.49
CA PHE A 204 21.07 -1.15 16.18
C PHE A 204 20.72 -1.24 14.69
N LEU A 205 19.42 -1.16 14.42
CA LEU A 205 18.88 -1.09 13.07
C LEU A 205 18.91 0.40 12.70
N ASP A 206 19.33 0.72 11.50
CA ASP A 206 19.06 2.05 10.98
C ASP A 206 17.55 2.12 10.69
N GLN A 207 16.87 3.02 11.40
CA GLN A 207 15.43 3.18 11.40
C GLN A 207 15.10 4.58 10.90
N ASP A 208 14.38 4.64 9.81
CA ASP A 208 13.79 5.89 9.34
C ASP A 208 12.38 6.03 9.94
N ILE A 209 12.17 7.13 10.65
CA ILE A 209 10.90 7.41 11.32
C ILE A 209 10.14 8.52 10.59
N TRP A 210 9.02 8.15 10.03
CA TRP A 210 8.04 9.03 9.42
C TRP A 210 6.87 9.26 10.38
N THR A 211 6.13 10.35 10.19
CA THR A 211 4.94 10.68 10.97
C THR A 211 3.79 11.07 10.04
N ALA A 212 2.59 10.66 10.39
CA ALA A 212 1.36 10.98 9.66
C ALA A 212 0.19 11.13 10.63
N THR A 213 -0.75 12.02 10.31
CA THR A 213 -1.96 12.21 11.11
C THR A 213 -3.12 11.43 10.48
N TYR A 214 -3.78 10.57 11.26
CA TYR A 214 -4.95 9.80 10.81
C TYR A 214 -6.17 10.06 11.71
N GLU A 215 -7.36 9.90 11.15
CA GLU A 215 -8.64 9.96 11.86
C GLU A 215 -9.15 8.56 12.25
N THR A 216 -9.86 8.45 13.37
CA THR A 216 -10.43 7.19 13.85
C THR A 216 -11.35 6.58 12.79
N GLY A 217 -11.10 5.32 12.42
CA GLY A 217 -11.88 4.61 11.40
C GLY A 217 -11.35 4.78 9.97
N GLU A 218 -10.36 5.63 9.75
CA GLU A 218 -9.69 5.77 8.46
C GLU A 218 -8.97 4.46 8.09
N TYR A 219 -9.19 3.95 6.89
CA TYR A 219 -8.44 2.83 6.35
C TYR A 219 -7.16 3.34 5.70
N VAL A 220 -6.02 2.88 6.21
CA VAL A 220 -4.69 3.30 5.79
C VAL A 220 -3.97 2.11 5.20
N GLN A 221 -3.34 2.31 4.04
CA GLN A 221 -2.41 1.37 3.45
C GLN A 221 -1.08 2.08 3.19
N LEU A 222 0.03 1.44 3.55
CA LEU A 222 1.38 1.97 3.36
C LEU A 222 2.23 0.91 2.65
N SER A 223 3.09 1.35 1.76
CA SER A 223 4.15 0.54 1.15
C SER A 223 5.52 1.17 1.40
N ALA A 224 6.53 0.31 1.51
CA ALA A 224 7.94 0.67 1.49
C ALA A 224 8.57 -0.14 0.36
N GLU A 225 8.79 0.52 -0.77
CA GLU A 225 9.20 -0.08 -2.02
C GLU A 225 10.67 0.18 -2.31
N ARG A 226 11.40 -0.84 -2.75
CA ARG A 226 12.78 -0.65 -3.18
C ARG A 226 12.83 0.20 -4.46
N ILE A 227 13.54 1.33 -4.44
CA ILE A 227 13.67 2.18 -5.64
C ILE A 227 14.83 1.66 -6.51
N PHE A 228 14.63 1.64 -7.84
CA PHE A 228 15.62 1.24 -8.85
C PHE A 228 15.94 -0.27 -8.85
N GLU A 229 14.97 -1.10 -9.24
CA GLU A 229 15.22 -2.52 -9.56
C GLU A 229 16.10 -2.73 -10.80
N ASP A 230 16.49 -1.66 -11.51
CA ASP A 230 17.46 -1.76 -12.59
C ASP A 230 18.83 -2.14 -12.03
N SER A 231 19.08 -3.45 -11.98
CA SER A 231 20.34 -4.08 -11.58
C SER A 231 21.57 -3.49 -12.28
N LEU A 232 21.41 -2.77 -13.39
CA LEU A 232 22.48 -2.10 -14.11
C LEU A 232 22.82 -0.72 -13.54
N ARG A 233 21.88 -0.03 -12.87
CA ARG A 233 22.08 1.34 -12.35
C ARG A 233 22.50 1.36 -10.88
N ASN A 234 21.96 0.46 -10.07
CA ASN A 234 22.33 0.38 -8.66
C ASN A 234 22.33 -1.08 -8.15
N PRO A 235 23.33 -1.89 -8.54
CA PRO A 235 23.46 -3.28 -8.08
C PRO A 235 23.64 -3.43 -6.57
N ALA A 236 23.78 -2.33 -5.83
CA ALA A 236 23.97 -2.31 -4.39
C ALA A 236 22.67 -2.08 -3.59
N ASN A 237 21.53 -1.79 -4.23
CA ASN A 237 20.28 -1.65 -3.50
C ASN A 237 19.73 -3.05 -3.13
N LEU A 238 20.10 -3.52 -1.95
CA LEU A 238 19.72 -4.83 -1.41
C LEU A 238 18.67 -4.72 -0.30
N ILE A 239 18.15 -3.52 -0.03
CA ILE A 239 17.20 -3.31 1.06
C ILE A 239 15.98 -4.25 0.92
N ASP A 240 15.62 -4.84 2.05
CA ASP A 240 14.41 -5.63 2.27
C ASP A 240 13.66 -4.90 3.40
N PRO A 241 12.92 -3.83 3.06
CA PRO A 241 12.35 -2.94 4.04
C PRO A 241 11.19 -3.61 4.76
N THR A 242 11.06 -3.32 6.05
CA THR A 242 9.92 -3.67 6.90
C THR A 242 9.21 -2.40 7.34
N ILE A 243 7.89 -2.45 7.51
CA ILE A 243 7.12 -1.33 8.06
C ILE A 243 6.57 -1.71 9.42
N ARG A 244 6.74 -0.81 10.38
CA ARG A 244 6.08 -0.85 11.69
C ARG A 244 5.36 0.46 11.96
N VAL A 245 4.08 0.38 12.30
CA VAL A 245 3.26 1.55 12.63
C VAL A 245 3.03 1.60 14.14
N ILE A 246 3.38 2.73 14.75
CA ILE A 246 3.21 3.00 16.17
C ILE A 246 2.10 4.03 16.36
N HIS A 247 1.15 3.67 17.21
CA HIS A 247 0.02 4.49 17.64
C HIS A 247 0.50 5.71 18.45
N PRO A 248 -0.27 6.82 18.52
CA PRO A 248 0.05 7.97 19.37
C PRO A 248 0.33 7.66 20.86
N ASP A 249 -0.16 6.53 21.38
CA ASP A 249 0.11 6.08 22.76
C ASP A 249 1.40 5.25 22.92
N GLY A 250 2.14 5.03 21.83
CA GLY A 250 3.36 4.25 21.79
C GLY A 250 3.18 2.74 21.55
N SER A 251 1.94 2.24 21.42
CA SER A 251 1.68 0.85 21.09
C SER A 251 1.85 0.56 19.59
N THR A 252 2.29 -0.65 19.23
CA THR A 252 2.36 -1.07 17.82
C THR A 252 0.96 -1.38 17.29
N VAL A 253 0.58 -0.77 16.17
CA VAL A 253 -0.69 -1.03 15.46
C VAL A 253 -0.53 -2.24 14.55
N VAL A 254 0.50 -2.19 13.69
CA VAL A 254 0.83 -3.22 12.71
C VAL A 254 2.35 -3.25 12.51
N ALA A 255 2.89 -4.43 12.25
CA ALA A 255 4.29 -4.62 11.87
C ALA A 255 4.35 -5.75 10.84
N GLU A 256 4.85 -5.47 9.64
CA GLU A 256 4.92 -6.46 8.57
C GLU A 256 6.16 -6.25 7.71
N ASP A 257 6.69 -7.39 7.23
CA ASP A 257 7.98 -7.53 6.56
C ASP A 257 7.77 -7.83 5.05
N THR A 258 6.81 -8.68 4.68
CA THR A 258 6.74 -9.23 3.31
C THR A 258 5.34 -9.21 2.69
N GLY A 259 4.67 -8.06 2.71
CA GLY A 259 3.30 -7.93 2.22
C GLY A 259 3.16 -7.89 0.68
N SER A 260 4.23 -7.67 -0.07
CA SER A 260 4.16 -7.50 -1.52
C SER A 260 4.24 -8.81 -2.31
N LEU A 261 3.71 -8.79 -3.53
CA LEU A 261 3.70 -9.95 -4.44
C LEU A 261 5.11 -10.42 -4.87
N ASN A 262 6.10 -9.52 -4.87
CA ASN A 262 7.50 -9.85 -5.19
C ASN A 262 8.29 -10.36 -3.97
N GLY A 263 7.73 -10.24 -2.75
CA GLY A 263 8.37 -10.64 -1.49
C GLY A 263 9.59 -9.81 -1.11
N ILE A 264 9.72 -8.58 -1.64
CA ILE A 264 10.85 -7.67 -1.42
C ILE A 264 10.37 -6.29 -0.93
N ASP A 265 9.07 -6.00 -0.98
CA ASP A 265 8.52 -4.74 -0.48
C ASP A 265 7.63 -5.00 0.74
N ALA A 266 7.66 -4.09 1.70
CA ALA A 266 6.72 -4.13 2.82
C ALA A 266 5.44 -3.41 2.43
N VAL A 267 4.30 -4.05 2.69
CA VAL A 267 2.98 -3.44 2.60
C VAL A 267 2.25 -3.72 3.89
N VAL A 268 1.70 -2.68 4.52
CA VAL A 268 0.83 -2.80 5.70
C VAL A 268 -0.50 -2.12 5.43
N ALA A 269 -1.57 -2.67 5.99
CA ALA A 269 -2.88 -2.04 6.01
C ALA A 269 -3.45 -2.07 7.43
N PHE A 270 -4.09 -0.98 7.85
CA PHE A 270 -4.77 -0.91 9.14
C PHE A 270 -5.92 0.09 9.10
N THR A 271 -6.89 -0.09 10.00
CA THR A 271 -7.88 0.95 10.29
C THR A 271 -7.42 1.72 11.52
N ALA A 272 -7.25 3.03 11.42
CA ALA A 272 -6.75 3.86 12.52
C ALA A 272 -7.69 3.75 13.75
N PRO A 273 -7.22 3.22 14.89
CA PRO A 273 -8.09 3.00 16.06
C PRO A 273 -8.41 4.27 16.86
N ALA A 274 -7.69 5.37 16.63
CA ALA A 274 -7.90 6.65 17.29
C ALA A 274 -7.38 7.80 16.40
N ASP A 275 -7.81 9.03 16.69
CA ASP A 275 -7.25 10.22 16.07
C ASP A 275 -5.82 10.46 16.60
N GLY A 276 -4.89 10.84 15.73
CA GLY A 276 -3.61 11.39 16.19
C GLY A 276 -2.44 11.19 15.22
N VAL A 277 -1.24 11.50 15.72
CA VAL A 277 0.02 11.37 14.98
C VAL A 277 0.62 9.99 15.21
N TYR A 278 0.64 9.19 14.16
CA TYR A 278 1.26 7.87 14.13
C TYR A 278 2.73 8.01 13.72
N SER A 279 3.58 7.12 14.24
CA SER A 279 4.95 6.96 13.74
C SER A 279 5.03 5.75 12.82
N ILE A 280 5.54 5.94 11.62
CA ILE A 280 5.76 4.91 10.62
C ILE A 280 7.26 4.68 10.57
N ILE A 281 7.69 3.53 11.06
CA ILE A 281 9.09 3.16 11.16
C ILE A 281 9.39 2.22 9.99
N VAL A 282 10.33 2.64 9.14
CA VAL A 282 10.88 1.80 8.09
C VAL A 282 12.25 1.31 8.54
N GLU A 283 12.42 0.00 8.55
CA GLU A 283 13.65 -0.66 9.01
C GLU A 283 14.07 -1.70 7.97
N SER A 284 15.31 -2.18 8.02
CA SER A 284 15.77 -3.30 7.18
C SER A 284 16.54 -4.29 8.03
N ALA A 285 16.45 -5.58 7.72
CA ALA A 285 17.12 -6.67 8.44
C ALA A 285 18.65 -6.73 8.18
N GLY A 286 19.32 -5.58 8.17
CA GLY A 286 20.77 -5.45 7.95
C GLY A 286 21.17 -5.26 6.49
N LEU A 287 20.23 -4.96 5.60
CA LEU A 287 20.51 -4.62 4.21
C LEU A 287 20.38 -3.10 4.01
N VAL A 288 21.30 -2.52 3.24
CA VAL A 288 21.32 -1.08 2.97
C VAL A 288 20.68 -0.78 1.62
N GLY A 289 20.11 0.42 1.49
CA GLY A 289 19.52 0.83 0.23
C GLY A 289 18.59 2.02 0.30
N GLU A 290 18.08 2.37 -0.87
CA GLU A 290 17.07 3.41 -1.06
C GLU A 290 15.69 2.77 -1.16
N TYR A 291 14.73 3.36 -0.45
CA TYR A 291 13.34 2.94 -0.52
C TYR A 291 12.43 4.15 -0.68
N ARG A 292 11.22 3.89 -1.18
CA ARG A 292 10.11 4.82 -1.27
C ARG A 292 9.07 4.39 -0.26
N VAL A 293 8.72 5.26 0.67
CA VAL A 293 7.53 5.06 1.50
C VAL A 293 6.37 5.90 0.98
N GLY A 294 5.19 5.33 0.91
CA GLY A 294 3.98 6.01 0.47
C GLY A 294 2.74 5.16 0.70
N ALA A 295 1.57 5.66 0.30
CA ALA A 295 0.47 4.75 0.03
C ALA A 295 0.84 3.94 -1.22
N PRO A 296 0.53 2.64 -1.30
CA PRO A 296 0.64 1.95 -2.57
C PRO A 296 -0.18 2.73 -3.59
N SER A 297 0.38 2.93 -4.79
CA SER A 297 -0.43 3.50 -5.87
C SER A 297 -1.62 2.57 -6.05
N ASP A 298 -2.84 3.05 -5.80
CA ASP A 298 -3.99 2.36 -6.35
C ASP A 298 -3.79 2.30 -7.85
N GLN A 299 -3.88 1.10 -8.43
CA GLN A 299 -3.79 0.90 -9.88
C GLN A 299 -5.08 0.33 -10.43
N VAL A 300 -6.11 0.16 -9.58
CA VAL A 300 -7.43 -0.26 -10.02
C VAL A 300 -8.09 0.97 -10.62
N ALA A 301 -8.52 0.83 -11.87
CA ALA A 301 -9.25 1.88 -12.55
C ALA A 301 -10.74 1.86 -12.14
N PRO A 302 -11.39 3.02 -12.02
CA PRO A 302 -12.84 3.06 -11.84
C PRO A 302 -13.53 2.41 -13.04
N THR A 303 -14.57 1.63 -12.76
CA THR A 303 -15.48 1.03 -13.75
C THR A 303 -16.91 1.45 -13.46
N VAL A 304 -17.77 1.47 -14.47
CA VAL A 304 -19.22 1.59 -14.30
C VAL A 304 -19.79 0.22 -14.03
N THR A 305 -20.46 0.05 -12.89
CA THR A 305 -21.04 -1.24 -12.45
C THR A 305 -22.55 -1.30 -12.64
N ASP A 306 -23.22 -0.14 -12.80
CA ASP A 306 -24.64 -0.11 -13.13
C ASP A 306 -25.03 1.23 -13.80
N VAL A 307 -26.08 1.18 -14.62
CA VAL A 307 -26.79 2.35 -15.13
C VAL A 307 -28.25 2.19 -14.74
N ILE A 308 -28.73 3.11 -13.90
CA ILE A 308 -30.10 3.08 -13.38
C ILE A 308 -30.87 4.24 -13.99
N VAL A 309 -32.08 3.98 -14.47
CA VAL A 309 -32.94 5.00 -15.07
C VAL A 309 -34.21 5.23 -14.26
N ALA A 310 -34.67 6.48 -14.25
CA ALA A 310 -35.88 6.86 -13.54
C ALA A 310 -36.63 8.02 -14.19
N SER A 311 -37.83 8.25 -13.68
CA SER A 311 -38.61 9.47 -13.92
C SER A 311 -38.80 10.24 -12.62
N SER A 312 -38.69 11.55 -12.67
CA SER A 312 -39.06 12.45 -11.58
C SER A 312 -40.55 12.36 -11.21
N GLN A 313 -41.39 11.78 -12.08
CA GLN A 313 -42.81 11.54 -11.84
C GLN A 313 -43.11 10.22 -11.15
N TRP A 314 -42.13 9.32 -11.03
CA TRP A 314 -42.35 8.04 -10.37
C TRP A 314 -42.49 8.23 -8.87
N SER A 315 -43.54 7.60 -8.32
CA SER A 315 -43.71 7.57 -6.87
C SER A 315 -42.66 6.67 -6.22
N PRO A 316 -42.29 6.90 -4.95
CA PRO A 316 -41.40 5.99 -4.23
C PRO A 316 -41.90 4.54 -4.21
N ALA A 317 -43.22 4.33 -4.16
CA ALA A 317 -43.81 2.99 -4.21
C ALA A 317 -43.61 2.31 -5.57
N PHE A 318 -43.63 3.09 -6.66
CA PHE A 318 -43.35 2.56 -7.99
C PHE A 318 -41.86 2.24 -8.16
N ILE A 319 -40.98 3.12 -7.66
CA ILE A 319 -39.53 2.89 -7.64
C ILE A 319 -39.20 1.55 -6.94
N ASP A 320 -39.82 1.28 -5.79
CA ASP A 320 -39.65 0.01 -5.05
C ASP A 320 -40.13 -1.24 -5.83
N ILE A 321 -41.06 -1.08 -6.76
CA ILE A 321 -41.50 -2.21 -7.62
C ILE A 321 -40.47 -2.46 -8.71
N VAL A 322 -39.97 -1.39 -9.35
CA VAL A 322 -39.09 -1.50 -10.53
C VAL A 322 -37.63 -1.75 -10.20
N ASP A 323 -37.18 -1.40 -8.99
CA ASP A 323 -35.82 -1.65 -8.53
C ASP A 323 -35.58 -3.10 -8.06
N GLY A 324 -36.59 -3.97 -8.22
CA GLY A 324 -36.55 -5.40 -7.88
C GLY A 324 -36.85 -5.72 -6.41
N GLY A 325 -37.18 -4.72 -5.58
CA GLY A 325 -37.34 -4.87 -4.15
C GLY A 325 -38.70 -5.40 -3.70
N GLY A 326 -39.81 -4.83 -4.19
CA GLY A 326 -41.19 -5.11 -3.77
C GLY A 326 -41.48 -5.00 -2.26
N GLN A 327 -40.47 -4.62 -1.45
CA GLN A 327 -40.38 -4.60 0.02
C GLN A 327 -39.23 -3.71 0.53
N GLY A 328 -38.71 -2.77 -0.27
CA GLY A 328 -37.63 -1.86 0.09
C GLY A 328 -36.21 -2.44 -0.01
N ALA A 329 -36.02 -3.52 -0.78
CA ALA A 329 -34.74 -4.23 -0.91
C ALA A 329 -33.94 -3.89 -2.18
N GLY A 330 -34.49 -3.06 -3.08
CA GLY A 330 -33.82 -2.66 -4.31
C GLY A 330 -32.90 -1.45 -4.12
N ASN A 331 -32.48 -0.84 -5.24
CA ASN A 331 -31.56 0.30 -5.23
C ASN A 331 -32.20 1.61 -4.74
N GLY A 332 -33.54 1.70 -4.65
CA GLY A 332 -34.27 2.88 -4.20
C GLY A 332 -34.24 4.07 -5.18
N LEU A 333 -33.73 3.87 -6.39
CA LEU A 333 -33.52 4.91 -7.40
C LEU A 333 -34.38 4.69 -8.66
N GLY A 334 -34.44 3.45 -9.17
CA GLY A 334 -35.17 3.14 -10.40
C GLY A 334 -34.79 1.79 -11.00
N VAL A 335 -34.95 1.66 -12.32
CA VAL A 335 -34.71 0.43 -13.06
C VAL A 335 -33.22 0.30 -13.34
N SER A 336 -32.58 -0.75 -12.83
CA SER A 336 -31.21 -1.12 -13.23
C SER A 336 -31.23 -1.69 -14.65
N LEU A 337 -30.31 -1.22 -15.49
CA LEU A 337 -30.15 -1.65 -16.88
C LEU A 337 -28.91 -2.51 -17.11
N ALA A 338 -28.28 -3.01 -16.04
CA ALA A 338 -27.17 -3.95 -16.16
C ALA A 338 -27.61 -5.24 -16.89
N ASN A 339 -26.68 -5.89 -17.62
CA ASN A 339 -26.90 -7.13 -18.37
C ASN A 339 -27.77 -6.99 -19.64
N ALA A 340 -28.52 -8.07 -19.97
CA ALA A 340 -29.29 -8.22 -21.19
C ALA A 340 -30.49 -7.27 -21.32
N ASP A 341 -30.90 -6.60 -20.24
CA ASP A 341 -32.02 -5.66 -20.24
C ASP A 341 -31.65 -4.27 -20.79
N GLN A 342 -30.38 -4.03 -21.11
CA GLN A 342 -29.88 -2.75 -21.61
C GLN A 342 -30.70 -2.16 -22.78
N LEU A 343 -31.08 -3.01 -23.75
CA LEU A 343 -31.80 -2.59 -24.96
C LEU A 343 -33.31 -2.88 -24.89
N ARG A 344 -33.82 -3.29 -23.73
CA ARG A 344 -35.25 -3.52 -23.55
C ARG A 344 -35.96 -2.17 -23.50
N ASN A 345 -36.97 -1.98 -24.36
CA ASN A 345 -37.73 -0.74 -24.42
C ASN A 345 -38.37 -0.39 -23.09
N LEU A 346 -38.12 0.83 -22.62
CA LEU A 346 -38.71 1.35 -21.37
C LEU A 346 -40.10 1.93 -21.67
N PRO A 347 -41.21 1.32 -21.21
CA PRO A 347 -42.55 1.57 -21.75
C PRO A 347 -43.33 2.69 -21.05
N TRP A 348 -42.77 3.35 -20.04
CA TRP A 348 -43.55 4.25 -19.18
C TRP A 348 -43.85 5.59 -19.86
N ALA A 349 -45.11 6.01 -19.81
CA ALA A 349 -45.61 7.20 -20.48
C ALA A 349 -45.06 8.52 -19.92
N SER A 350 -44.60 8.52 -18.66
CA SER A 350 -43.87 9.66 -18.08
C SER A 350 -42.51 9.88 -18.71
N GLY A 351 -41.98 8.89 -19.42
CA GLY A 351 -40.62 8.90 -19.96
C GLY A 351 -39.54 8.83 -18.88
N ILE A 352 -38.29 8.94 -19.33
CA ILE A 352 -37.08 8.93 -18.50
C ILE A 352 -36.45 10.32 -18.49
N ASP A 353 -36.23 10.88 -17.31
CA ASP A 353 -35.57 12.18 -17.11
C ASP A 353 -34.42 12.15 -16.09
N ARG A 354 -34.14 10.98 -15.50
CA ARG A 354 -33.02 10.78 -14.58
C ARG A 354 -32.24 9.53 -14.97
N ILE A 355 -30.93 9.68 -14.98
CA ILE A 355 -29.98 8.60 -15.21
C ILE A 355 -28.96 8.65 -14.08
N PHE A 356 -28.78 7.52 -13.40
CA PHE A 356 -27.77 7.35 -12.36
C PHE A 356 -26.70 6.39 -12.89
N VAL A 357 -25.44 6.72 -12.63
CA VAL A 357 -24.28 5.90 -13.01
C VAL A 357 -23.58 5.48 -11.72
N GLN A 358 -23.56 4.18 -11.46
CA GLN A 358 -22.85 3.60 -10.31
C GLN A 358 -21.43 3.23 -10.70
N PHE A 359 -20.44 3.73 -9.97
CA PHE A 359 -19.03 3.41 -10.16
C PHE A 359 -18.55 2.39 -9.13
N SER A 360 -17.51 1.62 -9.47
CA SER A 360 -16.82 0.71 -8.54
C SER A 360 -16.13 1.44 -7.38
N GLU A 361 -15.73 2.69 -7.62
CA GLU A 361 -15.02 3.56 -6.68
C GLU A 361 -15.38 5.04 -6.89
N ASP A 362 -14.85 5.92 -6.03
CA ASP A 362 -15.17 7.34 -6.06
C ASP A 362 -14.56 8.03 -7.29
N VAL A 363 -15.36 8.82 -8.01
CA VAL A 363 -14.88 9.72 -9.09
C VAL A 363 -15.36 11.17 -8.88
N SER A 364 -15.75 11.52 -7.65
CA SER A 364 -16.39 12.78 -7.29
C SER A 364 -15.60 14.03 -7.69
N SER A 365 -14.26 13.96 -7.64
CA SER A 365 -13.37 15.08 -7.95
C SER A 365 -13.37 15.49 -9.43
N THR A 366 -13.75 14.57 -10.31
CA THR A 366 -13.77 14.78 -11.77
C THR A 366 -15.17 14.67 -12.39
N TRP A 367 -16.19 14.34 -11.61
CA TRP A 367 -17.58 14.30 -12.04
C TRP A 367 -18.11 15.70 -12.43
N ALA A 368 -18.11 15.98 -13.73
CA ALA A 368 -18.48 17.29 -14.29
C ALA A 368 -19.18 17.18 -15.64
N ALA A 369 -19.92 18.23 -16.03
CA ALA A 369 -20.74 18.24 -17.23
C ALA A 369 -19.95 18.11 -18.55
N ASP A 370 -18.67 18.50 -18.57
CA ASP A 370 -17.78 18.32 -19.73
C ASP A 370 -17.23 16.89 -19.87
N LYS A 371 -17.48 16.02 -18.87
CA LYS A 371 -17.11 14.60 -18.86
C LYS A 371 -18.27 13.67 -19.16
N VAL A 372 -19.46 14.21 -19.38
CA VAL A 372 -20.69 13.47 -19.64
C VAL A 372 -21.27 13.93 -20.95
N GLY A 373 -21.84 13.00 -21.71
CA GLY A 373 -22.59 13.29 -22.92
C GLY A 373 -23.87 12.48 -22.97
N VAL A 374 -24.97 13.09 -23.41
CA VAL A 374 -26.20 12.38 -23.74
C VAL A 374 -26.58 12.74 -25.17
N ALA A 375 -26.83 11.73 -25.98
CA ALA A 375 -27.36 11.92 -27.33
C ALA A 375 -28.51 10.97 -27.62
N GLY A 376 -29.45 11.43 -28.43
CA GLY A 376 -30.56 10.64 -28.96
C GLY A 376 -30.51 10.54 -30.48
N THR A 377 -31.12 9.51 -31.04
CA THR A 377 -31.23 9.34 -32.50
C THR A 377 -32.03 10.47 -33.14
N THR A 378 -33.08 10.95 -32.45
CA THR A 378 -33.94 12.01 -32.98
C THR A 378 -33.39 13.42 -32.72
N ALA A 379 -32.88 13.65 -31.51
CA ALA A 379 -32.49 14.98 -31.05
C ALA A 379 -31.00 15.33 -31.32
N GLY A 380 -30.15 14.34 -31.65
CA GLY A 380 -28.70 14.52 -31.61
C GLY A 380 -28.24 14.72 -30.16
N THR A 381 -27.44 15.73 -29.86
CA THR A 381 -27.04 16.02 -28.47
C THR A 381 -28.21 16.52 -27.64
N ILE A 382 -28.43 15.90 -26.48
CA ILE A 382 -29.48 16.26 -25.51
C ILE A 382 -28.82 17.05 -24.38
N GLY A 383 -29.38 18.23 -24.05
CA GLY A 383 -28.93 19.00 -22.90
C GLY A 383 -29.31 18.31 -21.58
N PHE A 384 -28.49 18.46 -20.54
CA PHE A 384 -28.70 17.87 -19.23
C PHE A 384 -28.10 18.75 -18.13
N ASN A 385 -28.45 18.45 -16.88
CA ASN A 385 -27.79 18.96 -15.69
C ASN A 385 -27.08 17.81 -14.98
N ILE A 386 -25.95 18.12 -14.34
CA ILE A 386 -25.25 17.17 -13.48
C ILE A 386 -25.69 17.42 -12.04
N GLY A 387 -26.20 16.38 -11.39
CA GLY A 387 -26.49 16.38 -9.95
C GLY A 387 -25.22 16.20 -9.12
N ASN A 388 -25.33 16.46 -7.81
CA ASN A 388 -24.21 16.26 -6.90
C ASN A 388 -23.85 14.77 -6.83
N TYR A 389 -22.57 14.46 -7.07
CA TYR A 389 -22.06 13.10 -6.89
C TYR A 389 -22.28 12.63 -5.45
N GLY A 390 -22.62 11.35 -5.28
CA GLY A 390 -22.83 10.75 -3.97
C GLY A 390 -24.21 11.02 -3.34
N GLN A 391 -25.00 11.97 -3.87
CA GLN A 391 -26.29 12.34 -3.30
C GLN A 391 -27.32 11.21 -3.39
N ALA A 392 -27.24 10.40 -4.45
CA ALA A 392 -28.13 9.26 -4.69
C ALA A 392 -27.62 7.95 -4.06
N GLY A 393 -26.42 7.95 -3.47
CA GLY A 393 -25.75 6.77 -2.93
C GLY A 393 -24.24 6.82 -3.14
N THR A 394 -23.48 5.95 -2.46
CA THR A 394 -22.02 5.89 -2.58
C THR A 394 -21.59 5.61 -4.01
N ASN A 395 -20.66 6.41 -4.53
CA ASN A 395 -20.11 6.30 -5.87
C ASN A 395 -21.15 6.43 -7.00
N ILE A 396 -22.20 7.24 -6.81
CA ILE A 396 -23.24 7.46 -7.82
C ILE A 396 -23.18 8.89 -8.39
N GLY A 397 -23.00 8.96 -9.71
CA GLY A 397 -23.23 10.18 -10.49
C GLY A 397 -24.69 10.29 -10.92
N THR A 398 -25.26 11.51 -10.93
CA THR A 398 -26.65 11.76 -11.37
C THR A 398 -26.67 12.69 -12.58
N ILE A 399 -27.40 12.31 -13.62
CA ILE A 399 -27.67 13.09 -14.84
C ILE A 399 -29.17 13.37 -14.90
N GLU A 400 -29.56 14.65 -14.95
CA GLU A 400 -30.95 15.08 -15.03
C GLU A 400 -31.25 15.69 -16.40
N LEU A 401 -32.21 15.13 -17.11
CA LEU A 401 -32.67 15.65 -18.39
C LEU A 401 -33.73 16.73 -18.15
N PRO A 402 -33.71 17.85 -18.89
CA PRO A 402 -34.68 18.93 -18.74
C PRO A 402 -36.08 18.54 -19.21
N THR A 403 -36.20 17.46 -19.99
CA THR A 403 -37.47 16.93 -20.49
C THR A 403 -37.36 15.41 -20.55
N ALA A 404 -38.39 14.73 -20.05
CA ALA A 404 -38.44 13.29 -20.09
C ALA A 404 -38.48 12.78 -21.54
N ILE A 405 -37.64 11.79 -21.82
CA ILE A 405 -37.60 11.11 -23.10
C ILE A 405 -38.68 10.03 -23.10
N VAL A 406 -39.59 10.09 -24.07
CA VAL A 406 -40.71 9.14 -24.20
C VAL A 406 -40.62 8.28 -25.47
N ASN A 407 -39.80 8.67 -26.43
CA ASN A 407 -39.60 7.95 -27.69
C ASN A 407 -38.25 8.34 -28.33
N ASP A 408 -37.16 7.69 -27.93
CA ASP A 408 -35.86 7.82 -28.58
C ASP A 408 -34.93 6.64 -28.24
N ARG A 409 -33.89 6.46 -29.05
CA ARG A 409 -32.73 5.64 -28.69
C ARG A 409 -31.66 6.56 -28.15
N LEU A 410 -31.17 6.30 -26.94
CA LEU A 410 -30.20 7.16 -26.28
C LEU A 410 -28.83 6.48 -26.19
N VAL A 411 -27.78 7.30 -26.16
CA VAL A 411 -26.46 6.92 -25.69
C VAL A 411 -26.02 7.87 -24.59
N VAL A 412 -25.64 7.29 -23.46
CA VAL A 412 -24.95 7.97 -22.37
C VAL A 412 -23.47 7.70 -22.55
N ALA A 413 -22.70 8.75 -22.76
CA ALA A 413 -21.26 8.70 -22.90
C ALA A 413 -20.57 9.28 -21.66
N LEU A 414 -19.52 8.63 -21.17
CA LEU A 414 -18.65 9.16 -20.11
C LEU A 414 -17.20 9.21 -20.61
N SER A 415 -16.54 10.31 -20.31
CA SER A 415 -15.15 10.54 -20.72
C SER A 415 -14.20 9.63 -19.94
N GLU A 416 -13.20 9.07 -20.64
CA GLU A 416 -12.01 8.43 -20.05
C GLU A 416 -11.15 9.38 -19.19
N GLN A 417 -11.55 10.65 -19.04
CA GLN A 417 -10.88 11.63 -18.18
C GLN A 417 -11.55 11.74 -16.80
N LEU A 418 -12.59 10.93 -16.53
CA LEU A 418 -13.02 10.68 -15.17
C LEU A 418 -11.90 9.90 -14.46
N THR A 419 -11.51 10.36 -13.28
CA THR A 419 -10.49 9.73 -12.45
C THR A 419 -10.96 9.54 -11.02
N ASP A 420 -10.41 8.51 -10.39
CA ASP A 420 -10.48 8.30 -8.95
C ASP A 420 -9.57 9.31 -8.18
N PRO A 421 -9.54 9.28 -6.84
CA PRO A 421 -8.62 10.11 -6.05
C PRO A 421 -7.13 9.78 -6.25
N SER A 422 -6.82 8.58 -6.75
CA SER A 422 -5.47 8.10 -7.03
C SER A 422 -4.95 8.54 -8.41
N GLY A 423 -5.84 9.09 -9.25
CA GLY A 423 -5.56 9.54 -10.61
C GLY A 423 -5.73 8.46 -11.67
N ASN A 424 -6.21 7.26 -11.33
CA ASN A 424 -6.52 6.23 -12.32
C ASN A 424 -7.72 6.68 -13.14
N ARG A 425 -7.62 6.48 -14.45
CA ARG A 425 -8.66 6.89 -15.40
C ARG A 425 -9.72 5.81 -15.51
N LEU A 426 -10.97 6.21 -15.77
CA LEU A 426 -12.08 5.30 -16.05
C LEU A 426 -11.65 4.23 -17.06
N ASP A 427 -11.89 2.95 -16.73
CA ASP A 427 -11.82 1.79 -17.62
C ASP A 427 -13.23 1.62 -18.23
N GLY A 428 -13.45 2.38 -19.31
CA GLY A 428 -14.78 2.75 -19.78
C GLY A 428 -15.37 1.82 -20.82
N GLU A 429 -14.59 0.91 -21.40
CA GLU A 429 -15.01 0.00 -22.46
C GLU A 429 -16.30 -0.74 -22.08
N TRP A 430 -17.39 -0.51 -22.82
CA TRP A 430 -18.66 -1.18 -22.56
C TRP A 430 -19.09 -1.98 -23.79
N THR A 431 -19.30 -3.29 -23.60
CA THR A 431 -19.94 -4.15 -24.58
C THR A 431 -21.38 -4.41 -24.15
N THR A 432 -22.32 -4.37 -25.10
CA THR A 432 -23.73 -4.62 -24.80
C THR A 432 -23.92 -5.98 -24.14
N GLY A 433 -24.60 -5.98 -22.98
CA GLY A 433 -24.89 -7.19 -22.22
C GLY A 433 -23.89 -7.52 -21.10
N GLU A 434 -22.85 -6.73 -20.92
CA GLU A 434 -21.91 -6.86 -19.79
C GLU A 434 -22.54 -6.40 -18.45
N THR A 435 -21.95 -6.84 -17.34
CA THR A 435 -22.32 -6.41 -15.97
C THR A 435 -21.56 -5.17 -15.50
N SER A 436 -20.42 -4.87 -16.11
CA SER A 436 -19.54 -3.77 -15.73
C SER A 436 -18.76 -3.29 -16.95
N SER A 437 -18.31 -2.03 -16.92
CA SER A 437 -17.38 -1.52 -17.92
C SER A 437 -15.98 -2.04 -17.66
N GLY A 438 -15.17 -1.96 -18.70
CA GLY A 438 -13.74 -2.07 -18.67
C GLY A 438 -13.17 -3.34 -19.30
N ASP A 439 -11.89 -3.28 -19.66
CA ASP A 439 -11.09 -4.42 -20.13
C ASP A 439 -9.91 -4.76 -19.20
N GLY A 440 -9.84 -4.10 -18.04
CA GLY A 440 -8.77 -4.19 -17.06
C GLY A 440 -7.67 -3.16 -17.27
N ASN A 441 -7.78 -2.26 -18.27
CA ASN A 441 -6.83 -1.19 -18.50
C ASN A 441 -7.53 0.17 -18.42
N GLN A 442 -6.95 1.10 -17.65
CA GLN A 442 -7.47 2.47 -17.59
C GLN A 442 -7.55 3.15 -18.98
N GLY A 443 -8.63 3.86 -19.24
CA GLY A 443 -8.92 4.53 -20.51
C GLY A 443 -10.25 4.12 -21.12
N GLY A 444 -10.57 4.66 -22.30
CA GLY A 444 -11.78 4.27 -23.01
C GLY A 444 -13.01 5.11 -22.70
N GLN A 445 -13.69 5.55 -23.75
CA GLN A 445 -14.97 6.23 -23.58
C GLN A 445 -16.06 5.20 -23.29
N PHE A 446 -16.71 5.33 -22.15
CA PHE A 446 -17.92 4.56 -21.85
C PHE A 446 -19.06 5.02 -22.74
N ASN A 447 -19.73 4.07 -23.41
CA ASN A 447 -20.85 4.34 -24.30
C ASN A 447 -21.98 3.35 -24.02
N PHE A 448 -23.00 3.81 -23.31
CA PHE A 448 -24.13 2.99 -22.89
C PHE A 448 -25.40 3.36 -23.65
N PHE A 449 -25.89 2.42 -24.44
CA PHE A 449 -27.12 2.56 -25.22
C PHE A 449 -28.34 2.13 -24.41
N LEU A 450 -29.46 2.84 -24.54
CA LEU A 450 -30.74 2.43 -23.97
C LEU A 450 -31.89 2.90 -24.86
N ASP A 451 -32.97 2.12 -24.88
CA ASP A 451 -34.13 2.38 -25.73
C ASP A 451 -35.35 2.82 -24.89
N VAL A 452 -35.94 3.96 -25.21
CA VAL A 452 -37.15 4.46 -24.55
C VAL A 452 -38.27 4.55 -25.57
N LEU A 453 -39.33 3.76 -25.37
CA LEU A 453 -40.52 3.82 -26.20
C LEU A 453 -41.75 3.61 -25.34
N ALA A 454 -42.38 4.73 -24.95
CA ALA A 454 -43.61 4.70 -24.19
C ALA A 454 -44.67 3.82 -24.88
N GLY A 455 -45.27 2.92 -24.10
CA GLY A 455 -46.30 1.99 -24.55
C GLY A 455 -45.81 0.69 -25.18
N ASP A 456 -44.51 0.49 -25.46
CA ASP A 456 -43.99 -0.77 -26.02
C ASP A 456 -43.64 -1.75 -24.91
N VAL A 457 -44.64 -2.48 -24.44
CA VAL A 457 -44.54 -3.35 -23.25
C VAL A 457 -43.91 -4.71 -23.57
N ASN A 458 -43.82 -5.08 -24.85
CA ASN A 458 -43.29 -6.37 -25.29
C ASN A 458 -41.99 -6.30 -26.11
N ASP A 459 -41.34 -5.13 -26.10
CA ASP A 459 -40.01 -4.91 -26.69
C ASP A 459 -39.97 -5.16 -28.21
N SER A 460 -41.05 -4.81 -28.91
CA SER A 460 -41.19 -5.04 -30.36
C SER A 460 -40.61 -3.92 -31.23
N ASN A 461 -40.08 -2.85 -30.61
CA ASN A 461 -39.65 -1.60 -31.23
C ASN A 461 -40.79 -0.78 -31.86
N GLY A 462 -42.04 -1.06 -31.49
CA GLY A 462 -43.20 -0.35 -32.01
C GLY A 462 -44.51 -0.69 -31.32
N VAL A 463 -45.24 0.33 -30.90
CA VAL A 463 -46.50 0.17 -30.18
C VAL A 463 -47.61 -0.27 -31.13
N ASN A 464 -48.16 -1.46 -30.91
CA ASN A 464 -49.16 -2.04 -31.79
C ASN A 464 -50.34 -2.68 -31.03
N VAL A 465 -51.47 -2.82 -31.73
CA VAL A 465 -52.71 -3.32 -31.11
C VAL A 465 -52.62 -4.81 -30.77
N SER A 466 -51.98 -5.60 -31.63
CA SER A 466 -51.94 -7.06 -31.52
C SER A 466 -50.99 -7.59 -30.44
N GLY A 467 -49.98 -6.80 -30.10
CA GLY A 467 -49.03 -7.05 -29.02
C GLY A 467 -49.35 -6.14 -27.84
N ASP A 468 -48.85 -4.91 -27.85
CA ASP A 468 -48.79 -4.06 -26.65
C ASP A 468 -50.15 -3.78 -26.01
N VAL A 469 -51.13 -3.33 -26.80
CA VAL A 469 -52.46 -2.99 -26.25
C VAL A 469 -53.13 -4.24 -25.68
N LEU A 470 -53.01 -5.38 -26.37
CA LEU A 470 -53.62 -6.63 -25.95
C LEU A 470 -52.90 -7.24 -24.73
N ASP A 471 -51.57 -7.15 -24.70
CA ASP A 471 -50.72 -7.61 -23.61
C ASP A 471 -51.00 -6.79 -22.34
N THR A 472 -51.02 -5.45 -22.42
CA THR A 472 -51.45 -4.57 -21.32
C THR A 472 -52.90 -4.85 -20.90
N PHE A 473 -53.82 -5.03 -21.85
CA PHE A 473 -55.21 -5.36 -21.55
C PHE A 473 -55.35 -6.70 -20.81
N SER A 474 -54.52 -7.68 -21.13
CA SER A 474 -54.51 -9.00 -20.46
C SER A 474 -54.13 -8.91 -18.98
N GLN A 475 -53.44 -7.84 -18.58
CA GLN A 475 -53.01 -7.58 -17.21
C GLN A 475 -53.98 -6.70 -16.42
N VAL A 476 -55.08 -6.22 -17.00
CA VAL A 476 -56.04 -5.34 -16.32
C VAL A 476 -56.52 -5.94 -14.99
N GLY A 477 -56.39 -5.16 -13.92
CA GLY A 477 -56.72 -5.54 -12.55
C GLY A 477 -55.54 -6.11 -11.75
N SER A 478 -54.35 -6.26 -12.36
CA SER A 478 -53.13 -6.60 -11.66
C SER A 478 -52.58 -5.39 -10.88
N LEU A 479 -51.90 -5.68 -9.77
CA LEU A 479 -51.10 -4.73 -9.01
C LEU A 479 -49.65 -5.19 -9.14
N PRO A 480 -48.81 -4.50 -9.92
CA PRO A 480 -47.43 -4.93 -10.13
C PRO A 480 -46.68 -5.07 -8.80
N THR A 481 -45.96 -6.18 -8.65
CA THR A 481 -45.08 -6.46 -7.51
C THR A 481 -43.66 -6.80 -7.94
N THR A 482 -43.42 -6.90 -9.25
CA THR A 482 -42.14 -7.20 -9.87
C THR A 482 -41.89 -6.26 -11.03
N LEU A 483 -40.62 -6.09 -11.42
CA LEU A 483 -40.25 -5.32 -12.61
C LEU A 483 -40.98 -5.82 -13.85
N ALA A 484 -41.05 -7.14 -14.09
CA ALA A 484 -41.71 -7.70 -15.27
C ALA A 484 -43.20 -7.33 -15.36
N GLU A 485 -43.91 -7.26 -14.23
CA GLU A 485 -45.30 -6.81 -14.16
C GLU A 485 -45.43 -5.29 -14.34
N ALA A 486 -44.46 -4.52 -13.85
CA ALA A 486 -44.47 -3.05 -13.92
C ALA A 486 -44.35 -2.51 -15.35
N TYR A 487 -43.87 -3.29 -16.30
CA TYR A 487 -43.89 -2.92 -17.73
C TYR A 487 -45.31 -2.72 -18.26
N PHE A 488 -46.32 -3.37 -17.66
CA PHE A 488 -47.72 -3.22 -18.06
C PHE A 488 -48.44 -2.05 -17.36
N ASP A 489 -47.88 -1.51 -16.26
CA ASP A 489 -48.35 -0.27 -15.62
C ASP A 489 -47.69 0.93 -16.28
N VAL A 490 -48.04 1.16 -17.54
CA VAL A 490 -47.49 2.20 -18.43
C VAL A 490 -47.63 3.61 -17.81
N THR A 491 -48.65 3.82 -16.98
CA THR A 491 -48.90 5.09 -16.28
C THR A 491 -48.35 5.13 -14.85
N HIS A 492 -47.59 4.08 -14.44
CA HIS A 492 -46.86 3.98 -13.17
C HIS A 492 -47.70 4.34 -11.92
N ASN A 493 -49.00 4.04 -11.95
CA ASN A 493 -49.96 4.47 -10.94
C ASN A 493 -50.16 3.44 -9.82
N GLY A 494 -49.49 2.29 -9.91
CA GLY A 494 -49.56 1.18 -8.96
C GLY A 494 -50.57 0.09 -9.35
N GLY A 495 -51.18 0.14 -10.53
CA GLY A 495 -52.11 -0.89 -10.99
C GLY A 495 -52.50 -0.78 -12.46
N VAL A 496 -52.51 -1.92 -13.16
CA VAL A 496 -52.85 -1.97 -14.58
C VAL A 496 -54.35 -1.82 -14.77
N ASN A 497 -54.80 -0.78 -15.46
CA ASN A 497 -56.21 -0.49 -15.64
C ASN A 497 -56.56 -0.02 -17.05
N VAL A 498 -57.85 -0.15 -17.41
CA VAL A 498 -58.31 0.21 -18.75
C VAL A 498 -58.20 1.71 -18.99
N SER A 499 -58.62 2.53 -18.03
CA SER A 499 -58.73 3.99 -18.19
C SER A 499 -57.38 4.72 -18.24
N GLY A 500 -56.33 4.13 -17.69
CA GLY A 500 -54.96 4.64 -17.65
C GLY A 500 -54.10 3.90 -18.66
N ASP A 501 -53.63 2.71 -18.30
CA ASP A 501 -52.57 1.99 -19.02
C ASP A 501 -53.01 1.55 -20.41
N VAL A 502 -54.13 0.83 -20.53
CA VAL A 502 -54.59 0.32 -21.85
C VAL A 502 -54.90 1.46 -22.82
N LEU A 503 -55.60 2.50 -22.35
CA LEU A 503 -55.90 3.66 -23.20
C LEU A 503 -54.64 4.44 -23.57
N THR A 504 -53.69 4.58 -22.65
CA THR A 504 -52.41 5.26 -22.93
C THR A 504 -51.58 4.47 -23.94
N THR A 505 -51.46 3.15 -23.79
CA THR A 505 -50.83 2.28 -24.80
C THR A 505 -51.57 2.39 -26.14
N PHE A 506 -52.90 2.41 -26.13
CA PHE A 506 -53.71 2.54 -27.35
C PHE A 506 -53.48 3.87 -28.07
N ASP A 507 -53.42 4.98 -27.33
CA ASP A 507 -53.16 6.32 -27.87
C ASP A 507 -51.76 6.44 -28.51
N LEU A 508 -50.84 5.56 -28.12
CA LEU A 508 -49.47 5.48 -28.65
C LEU A 508 -49.34 4.50 -29.83
N VAL A 509 -50.40 3.79 -30.24
CA VAL A 509 -50.35 2.84 -31.37
C VAL A 509 -49.83 3.52 -32.63
N GLY A 510 -48.82 2.90 -33.25
CA GLY A 510 -48.12 3.41 -34.42
C GLY A 510 -46.86 4.22 -34.08
N ALA A 511 -46.60 4.51 -32.81
CA ALA A 511 -45.29 4.95 -32.37
C ALA A 511 -44.27 3.84 -32.64
N VAL A 512 -43.14 4.21 -33.20
CA VAL A 512 -42.01 3.31 -33.47
C VAL A 512 -40.76 3.96 -32.94
N LEU A 513 -39.86 3.12 -32.42
CA LEU A 513 -38.57 3.58 -31.96
C LEU A 513 -37.78 4.11 -33.17
N PRO A 514 -37.09 5.26 -33.07
CA PRO A 514 -36.33 5.81 -34.19
C PRO A 514 -35.33 4.79 -34.75
N GLY A 515 -35.23 4.74 -36.08
CA GLY A 515 -34.29 3.86 -36.75
C GLY A 515 -32.85 4.35 -36.63
N GLY A 516 -31.90 3.42 -36.45
CA GLY A 516 -30.47 3.71 -36.33
C GLY A 516 -30.02 3.94 -34.89
N GLN A 517 -28.73 3.71 -34.64
CA GLN A 517 -28.12 3.94 -33.32
C GLN A 517 -27.70 5.41 -33.18
N PRO A 518 -27.89 6.03 -32.01
CA PRO A 518 -27.38 7.37 -31.75
C PRO A 518 -25.85 7.36 -31.84
N VAL A 519 -25.27 8.45 -32.36
CA VAL A 519 -23.81 8.59 -32.43
C VAL A 519 -23.32 9.06 -31.06
N PRO A 520 -22.39 8.34 -30.40
CA PRO A 520 -21.85 8.80 -29.13
C PRO A 520 -21.21 10.18 -29.24
N PRO A 521 -21.51 11.13 -28.33
CA PRO A 521 -20.78 12.39 -28.25
C PRO A 521 -19.28 12.14 -28.09
N SER A 522 -18.44 12.93 -28.77
CA SER A 522 -16.99 12.91 -28.53
C SER A 522 -16.67 13.81 -27.34
N LEU A 523 -16.16 13.24 -26.25
CA LEU A 523 -15.92 13.95 -24.98
C LEU A 523 -14.47 14.43 -24.81
N GLY A 524 -13.91 15.01 -25.88
CA GLY A 524 -12.51 15.45 -25.91
C GLY A 524 -11.55 14.32 -26.28
N PRO A 525 -10.26 14.63 -26.48
CA PRO A 525 -9.33 13.71 -27.10
C PRO A 525 -9.17 12.44 -26.26
N SER A 526 -9.43 11.31 -26.92
CA SER A 526 -8.76 10.04 -26.62
C SER A 526 -7.27 10.32 -26.77
N GLY A 527 -6.65 10.77 -25.69
CA GLY A 527 -5.24 11.11 -25.65
C GLY A 527 -4.44 9.82 -25.70
N SER A 528 -4.57 9.05 -26.79
CA SER A 528 -3.52 8.17 -27.25
C SER A 528 -2.32 9.09 -27.40
N GLY A 529 -1.50 9.14 -26.34
CA GLY A 529 -0.15 9.66 -26.34
C GLY A 529 0.67 8.81 -27.29
N GLY A 530 0.31 8.83 -28.57
CA GLY A 530 1.14 8.41 -29.66
C GLY A 530 2.37 9.27 -29.52
N SER A 531 3.40 8.67 -28.93
CA SER A 531 4.78 9.07 -29.02
C SER A 531 5.18 8.98 -30.49
N GLY A 532 4.58 9.83 -31.32
CA GLY A 532 5.00 10.16 -32.65
C GLY A 532 6.23 11.02 -32.52
N GLY A 533 7.35 10.37 -32.18
CA GLY A 533 8.69 10.88 -32.45
C GLY A 533 8.84 11.01 -33.96
N GLY A 534 8.27 12.09 -34.50
CA GLY A 534 8.54 12.55 -35.85
C GLY A 534 9.97 13.02 -35.94
N PHE A 535 10.89 12.08 -36.16
CA PHE A 535 12.17 12.39 -36.79
C PHE A 535 11.85 12.86 -38.21
N GLY A 536 11.82 14.18 -38.38
CA GLY A 536 11.91 14.78 -39.70
C GLY A 536 13.32 14.56 -40.23
N ASP A 537 13.50 13.53 -41.05
CA ASP A 537 14.62 13.45 -41.97
C ASP A 537 14.08 13.61 -43.39
N GLY A 538 14.45 14.73 -44.01
CA GLY A 538 14.22 14.95 -45.42
C GLY A 538 15.39 14.38 -46.20
N ALA A 539 15.14 13.37 -47.03
CA ALA A 539 15.89 13.14 -48.26
C ALA A 539 15.15 12.11 -49.13
N GLU A 540 14.85 12.56 -50.36
CA GLU A 540 14.95 11.84 -51.64
C GLU A 540 14.52 10.37 -51.73
N GLY A 541 13.57 10.12 -52.63
CA GLY A 541 12.96 8.83 -52.83
C GLY A 541 13.87 7.75 -53.40
N GLU A 542 13.62 6.53 -52.94
CA GLU A 542 13.71 5.31 -53.74
C GLU A 542 12.59 4.36 -53.30
N ALA A 543 12.13 3.53 -54.24
CA ALA A 543 11.01 2.60 -54.07
C ALA A 543 11.31 1.53 -53.00
N PRO A 544 10.29 1.03 -52.27
CA PRO A 544 10.50 -0.04 -51.30
C PRO A 544 10.63 -1.37 -52.04
N ASN A 545 11.80 -2.00 -51.90
CA ASN A 545 12.00 -3.41 -52.14
C ASN A 545 11.41 -4.19 -50.95
N ASP A 546 10.39 -4.99 -51.23
CA ASP A 546 9.91 -6.07 -50.37
C ASP A 546 11.05 -7.06 -50.08
N LEU A 547 11.45 -7.15 -48.82
CA LEU A 547 12.44 -8.14 -48.35
C LEU A 547 12.12 -8.59 -46.91
N GLU A 548 10.86 -8.88 -46.60
CA GLU A 548 10.49 -9.64 -45.39
C GLU A 548 9.33 -10.65 -45.60
N THR A 549 9.14 -11.15 -46.82
CA THR A 549 8.16 -12.23 -47.10
C THR A 549 8.77 -13.39 -47.91
N GLU A 550 10.04 -13.75 -47.67
CA GLU A 550 10.70 -14.87 -48.39
C GLU A 550 11.46 -15.87 -47.50
N LEU A 551 11.25 -15.81 -46.17
CA LEU A 551 11.87 -16.76 -45.23
C LEU A 551 10.88 -17.72 -44.54
N VAL A 552 9.57 -17.51 -44.71
CA VAL A 552 8.53 -18.39 -44.14
C VAL A 552 8.03 -19.42 -45.17
N ASP A 553 8.03 -19.10 -46.47
CA ASP A 553 7.52 -20.03 -47.51
C ASP A 553 8.53 -21.13 -47.88
N ALA A 554 9.83 -20.93 -47.65
CA ALA A 554 10.85 -21.97 -47.88
C ALA A 554 10.83 -23.08 -46.81
N TYR A 555 10.31 -22.81 -45.61
CA TYR A 555 10.29 -23.79 -44.51
C TYR A 555 9.09 -24.76 -44.58
N PHE A 556 7.98 -24.32 -45.20
CA PHE A 556 6.78 -25.16 -45.34
C PHE A 556 6.79 -26.07 -46.59
N GLU A 557 7.53 -25.73 -47.65
CA GLU A 557 7.65 -26.60 -48.83
C GLU A 557 8.61 -27.81 -48.65
N GLU A 558 9.52 -27.77 -47.66
CA GLU A 558 10.43 -28.89 -47.37
C GLU A 558 9.83 -29.92 -46.39
N LEU A 559 8.90 -29.48 -45.53
CA LEU A 559 8.12 -30.36 -44.64
C LEU A 559 7.05 -31.17 -45.41
N ALA A 560 6.50 -30.64 -46.50
CA ALA A 560 5.54 -31.37 -47.35
C ALA A 560 6.21 -32.43 -48.25
N ARG A 561 7.52 -32.31 -48.54
CA ARG A 561 8.26 -33.29 -49.36
C ARG A 561 8.77 -34.51 -48.60
N ASN A 562 8.93 -34.43 -47.27
CA ASN A 562 9.44 -35.54 -46.44
C ASN A 562 8.35 -36.43 -45.79
N GLN A 563 7.07 -36.23 -46.11
CA GLN A 563 5.95 -37.05 -45.63
C GLN A 563 5.31 -37.95 -46.71
N LEU A 564 5.86 -37.96 -47.93
CA LEU A 564 5.47 -38.88 -49.01
C LEU A 564 6.72 -39.48 -49.67
N SER A 565 7.40 -40.36 -48.94
CA SER A 565 8.31 -41.38 -49.47
C SER A 565 8.21 -42.66 -48.66
#